data_AF-A0A1S1TGU3-F1
#
_entry.id   AF-A0A1S1TGU3-F1
#
_cell.length_a   1.000
_cell.length_b   1.000
_cell.length_c   1.000
_cell.angle_alpha   90.00
_cell.angle_beta   90.00
_cell.angle_gamma   90.00
#
_symmetry.space_group_name_H-M   'P 1'
#
loop_
_entity.id
_entity.type
_entity.pdbx_description
1 polymer ?
#
loop_
_entity_poly.entity_id
_entity_poly.type
_entity_poly.pdbx_seq_one_letter_code
_entity_poly.pdbx_strand_id
1 'polypeptide(L)'
;MERLGNGPQTGHVAGIEAGRLTPAEYETNFADLHPRLDKHEALVAADRCYFCYDAPCMTACPTSIDIPMFIRQISTGNPLGSAKTIFDQNILGGMCARVCPTETLCEEACVRNTAEERPVEIGRLQRYATDIAMETGRQFYTRPAPTGKTVAVVGAGPAGLAAAHRLSMHGHSVVIFDAREKAGGLNEYGIATYKAVDEFASREVEYVTAIGGIEIRNGQALGRDFSLSDLTGQYDAVFLAMGLAGVNGLGIEGEDLAGVDDAVDFIAALRQARDKATVPIGRRIVVLGGGMTAIDAAIQAKLLGAEEVTICYRRGKEHMNASGYEQDLATANGVIIRHWLAPKRILGREGSVAGIEVEYTAMRDGKLVGTGETGMIAADQIMKAIGQSFLASGLGALTMERGKIAVDAEGRTSVERVWAGGDCVGVGEDLTVSAVAQGRDAAESINRVLAAGIQPATAVA
;
A
#
# COMPACT_ATOMS: atom_id res chain seq x y z
N MET A 1 -56.02 0.52 11.79
CA MET A 1 -54.74 0.52 12.53
C MET A 1 -53.69 -0.01 11.57
N GLU A 2 -53.31 0.84 10.62
CA GLU A 2 -52.31 0.55 9.59
C GLU A 2 -50.93 0.85 10.13
N ARG A 3 -49.99 -0.04 9.81
CA ARG A 3 -48.56 0.10 10.07
C ARG A 3 -48.04 1.25 9.21
N LEU A 4 -47.76 2.39 9.84
CA LEU A 4 -46.92 3.42 9.26
C LEU A 4 -45.47 2.95 9.33
N GLY A 5 -44.84 2.82 8.17
CA GLY A 5 -43.44 2.44 8.02
C GLY A 5 -42.53 3.52 8.60
N ASN A 6 -41.52 3.08 9.34
CA ASN A 6 -40.35 3.89 9.66
C ASN A 6 -39.52 4.02 8.37
N GLY A 7 -39.63 5.17 7.71
CA GLY A 7 -38.60 5.61 6.76
C GLY A 7 -37.25 5.82 7.47
N PRO A 8 -36.14 5.95 6.73
CA PRO A 8 -34.83 6.16 7.32
C PRO A 8 -34.85 7.45 8.14
N GLN A 9 -34.61 7.32 9.45
CA GLN A 9 -34.43 8.49 10.31
C GLN A 9 -33.08 9.11 9.96
N THR A 10 -33.08 10.13 9.10
CA THR A 10 -31.94 11.05 8.93
C THR A 10 -31.86 11.98 10.13
N GLY A 11 -31.66 11.42 11.32
CA GLY A 11 -31.40 12.15 12.55
C GLY A 11 -29.91 12.41 12.70
N HIS A 12 -29.53 13.59 13.18
CA HIS A 12 -28.15 13.90 13.55
C HIS A 12 -27.73 13.11 14.80
N VAL A 13 -27.42 11.83 14.63
CA VAL A 13 -26.99 10.96 15.75
C VAL A 13 -25.55 11.29 16.13
N ALA A 14 -25.35 11.63 17.40
CA ALA A 14 -24.04 11.92 17.98
C ALA A 14 -23.23 10.63 18.21
N GLY A 15 -21.91 10.75 18.38
CA GLY A 15 -21.06 9.60 18.75
C GLY A 15 -20.54 8.83 17.53
N ILE A 16 -20.27 7.53 17.72
CA ILE A 16 -19.81 6.59 16.69
C ILE A 16 -20.98 5.69 16.30
N GLU A 17 -21.39 5.72 15.03
CA GLU A 17 -22.59 5.03 14.56
C GLU A 17 -22.40 4.51 13.13
N ALA A 18 -23.08 3.43 12.80
CA ALA A 18 -23.15 2.87 11.45
C ALA A 18 -24.34 3.47 10.67
N GLY A 19 -24.34 3.33 9.34
CA GLY A 19 -25.48 3.68 8.49
C GLY A 19 -25.83 5.17 8.49
N ARG A 20 -24.82 6.05 8.56
CA ARG A 20 -25.02 7.52 8.56
C ARG A 20 -25.54 8.07 7.24
N LEU A 21 -25.34 7.34 6.14
CA LEU A 21 -25.71 7.77 4.80
C LEU A 21 -26.76 6.84 4.19
N THR A 22 -27.41 7.32 3.15
CA THR A 22 -28.27 6.47 2.31
C THR A 22 -27.42 5.51 1.48
N PRO A 23 -27.98 4.38 1.02
CA PRO A 23 -27.25 3.44 0.15
C PRO A 23 -26.66 4.09 -1.11
N ALA A 24 -27.38 5.03 -1.75
CA ALA A 24 -26.91 5.70 -2.96
C ALA A 24 -25.72 6.64 -2.70
N GLU A 25 -25.66 7.25 -1.51
CA GLU A 25 -24.51 8.07 -1.11
C GLU A 25 -23.28 7.19 -0.87
N TYR A 26 -23.42 6.01 -0.25
CA TYR A 26 -22.30 5.08 -0.10
C TYR A 26 -21.73 4.63 -1.46
N GLU A 27 -22.58 4.25 -2.41
CA GLU A 27 -22.14 3.86 -3.76
C GLU A 27 -21.42 5.01 -4.48
N THR A 28 -21.93 6.23 -4.37
CA THR A 28 -21.31 7.41 -4.98
C THR A 28 -19.97 7.74 -4.32
N ASN A 29 -19.93 7.71 -2.98
CA ASN A 29 -18.75 8.08 -2.20
C ASN A 29 -17.60 7.10 -2.37
N PHE A 30 -17.88 5.80 -2.53
CA PHE A 30 -16.88 4.76 -2.71
C PHE A 30 -16.71 4.32 -4.18
N ALA A 31 -17.21 5.10 -5.12
CA ALA A 31 -16.88 4.93 -6.53
C ALA A 31 -15.37 5.15 -6.75
N ASP A 32 -14.88 4.62 -7.87
CA ASP A 32 -13.48 4.72 -8.24
C ASP A 32 -13.06 6.18 -8.43
N LEU A 33 -12.05 6.62 -7.68
CA LEU A 33 -11.50 7.98 -7.77
C LEU A 33 -10.92 8.29 -9.16
N HIS A 34 -10.34 7.29 -9.82
CA HIS A 34 -9.67 7.45 -11.10
C HIS A 34 -10.08 6.37 -12.09
N PRO A 35 -11.32 6.40 -12.61
CA PRO A 35 -11.77 5.41 -13.58
C PRO A 35 -10.79 5.26 -14.74
N ARG A 36 -10.68 4.02 -15.23
CA ARG A 36 -9.81 3.68 -16.35
C ARG A 36 -10.16 4.57 -17.56
N LEU A 37 -9.13 5.12 -18.19
CA LEU A 37 -9.26 5.83 -19.46
C LEU A 37 -9.99 4.97 -20.49
N ASP A 38 -10.86 5.58 -21.27
CA ASP A 38 -11.34 4.93 -22.49
C ASP A 38 -10.25 4.92 -23.58
N LYS A 39 -10.52 4.25 -24.71
CA LYS A 39 -9.55 4.11 -25.80
C LYS A 39 -9.16 5.48 -26.39
N HIS A 40 -10.10 6.38 -26.58
CA HIS A 40 -9.83 7.69 -27.18
C HIS A 40 -9.03 8.56 -26.21
N GLU A 41 -9.46 8.62 -24.94
CA GLU A 41 -8.75 9.37 -23.90
C GLU A 41 -7.32 8.87 -23.72
N ALA A 42 -7.10 7.54 -23.71
CA ALA A 42 -5.78 6.94 -23.62
C ALA A 42 -4.87 7.30 -24.82
N LEU A 43 -5.42 7.35 -26.04
CA LEU A 43 -4.66 7.78 -27.22
C LEU A 43 -4.25 9.26 -27.10
N VAL A 44 -5.17 10.13 -26.67
CA VAL A 44 -4.89 11.56 -26.46
C VAL A 44 -3.85 11.78 -25.37
N ALA A 45 -3.97 11.08 -24.24
CA ALA A 45 -2.99 11.16 -23.15
C ALA A 45 -1.62 10.63 -23.58
N ALA A 46 -1.56 9.53 -24.35
CA ALA A 46 -0.33 8.94 -24.85
C ALA A 46 0.39 9.84 -25.88
N ASP A 47 -0.34 10.57 -26.72
CA ASP A 47 0.22 11.48 -27.75
C ASP A 47 1.04 12.63 -27.14
N ARG A 48 0.82 12.93 -25.84
CA ARG A 48 1.63 13.92 -25.11
C ARG A 48 3.06 13.44 -24.83
N CYS A 49 3.39 12.16 -24.96
CA CYS A 49 4.74 11.68 -24.67
C CYS A 49 5.74 12.10 -25.76
N TYR A 50 6.89 12.66 -25.36
CA TYR A 50 7.98 13.00 -26.28
C TYR A 50 8.87 11.80 -26.66
N PHE A 51 8.64 10.64 -26.05
CA PHE A 51 9.45 9.43 -26.27
C PHE A 51 10.95 9.70 -26.08
N CYS A 52 11.30 10.33 -24.97
CA CYS A 52 12.67 10.69 -24.61
C CYS A 52 13.58 9.44 -24.64
N TYR A 53 14.79 9.58 -25.20
CA TYR A 53 15.78 8.49 -25.25
C TYR A 53 16.28 8.13 -23.85
N ASP A 54 16.84 9.11 -23.11
CA ASP A 54 17.23 8.96 -21.70
C ASP A 54 16.09 9.43 -20.79
N ALA A 55 14.98 8.70 -20.80
CA ALA A 55 13.74 9.13 -20.17
C ALA A 55 13.87 9.23 -18.62
N PRO A 56 13.82 10.45 -18.03
CA PRO A 56 13.99 10.61 -16.58
C PRO A 56 12.89 9.93 -15.77
N CYS A 57 11.70 9.80 -16.35
CA CYS A 57 10.58 9.08 -15.75
C CYS A 57 10.91 7.60 -15.48
N MET A 58 11.77 6.96 -16.30
CA MET A 58 12.21 5.58 -16.06
C MET A 58 13.15 5.49 -14.86
N THR A 59 14.08 6.44 -14.74
CA THR A 59 15.01 6.52 -13.60
C THR A 59 14.29 6.78 -12.29
N ALA A 60 13.24 7.61 -12.32
CA ALA A 60 12.43 7.91 -11.15
C ALA A 60 11.47 6.76 -10.75
N CYS A 61 11.21 5.81 -11.65
CA CYS A 61 10.38 4.65 -11.36
C CYS A 61 11.22 3.57 -10.64
N PRO A 62 10.88 3.15 -9.40
CA PRO A 62 11.68 2.15 -8.69
C PRO A 62 11.77 0.79 -9.40
N THR A 63 10.75 0.41 -10.17
CA THR A 63 10.77 -0.79 -11.01
C THR A 63 11.43 -0.59 -12.37
N SER A 64 11.85 0.63 -12.73
CA SER A 64 12.48 0.95 -14.02
C SER A 64 11.69 0.47 -15.24
N ILE A 65 10.36 0.64 -15.20
CA ILE A 65 9.48 0.34 -16.34
C ILE A 65 9.94 1.16 -17.54
N ASP A 66 9.93 0.56 -18.74
CA ASP A 66 10.14 1.29 -20.00
C ASP A 66 8.90 2.11 -20.36
N ILE A 67 8.79 3.28 -19.73
CA ILE A 67 7.65 4.20 -19.85
C ILE A 67 7.46 4.69 -21.29
N PRO A 68 8.49 5.21 -22.00
CA PRO A 68 8.34 5.58 -23.40
C PRO A 68 7.82 4.43 -24.27
N MET A 69 8.32 3.21 -24.08
CA MET A 69 7.90 2.06 -24.88
C MET A 69 6.44 1.68 -24.62
N PHE A 70 6.02 1.53 -23.36
CA PHE A 70 4.63 1.12 -23.10
C PHE A 70 3.64 2.19 -23.58
N ILE A 71 3.99 3.47 -23.48
CA ILE A 71 3.16 4.57 -23.98
C ILE A 71 3.11 4.56 -25.51
N ARG A 72 4.22 4.28 -26.18
CA ARG A 72 4.28 4.12 -27.66
C ARG A 72 3.39 2.98 -28.13
N GLN A 73 3.34 1.89 -27.38
CA GLN A 73 2.46 0.76 -27.67
C GLN A 73 0.98 1.17 -27.51
N ILE A 74 0.63 1.99 -26.51
CA ILE A 74 -0.73 2.56 -26.40
C ILE A 74 -1.03 3.48 -27.60
N SER A 75 -0.12 4.40 -27.95
CA SER A 75 -0.33 5.37 -29.04
C SER A 75 -0.52 4.72 -30.41
N THR A 76 -0.09 3.46 -30.57
CA THR A 76 -0.23 2.67 -31.80
C THR A 76 -1.37 1.64 -31.72
N GLY A 77 -2.19 1.68 -30.68
CA GLY A 77 -3.35 0.81 -30.51
C GLY A 77 -3.05 -0.60 -30.00
N ASN A 78 -1.92 -0.80 -29.32
CA ASN A 78 -1.47 -2.08 -28.75
C ASN A 78 -1.41 -2.07 -27.20
N PRO A 79 -2.57 -2.02 -26.50
CA PRO A 79 -2.60 -2.03 -25.04
C PRO A 79 -2.09 -3.33 -24.41
N LEU A 80 -2.24 -4.48 -25.09
CA LEU A 80 -1.73 -5.76 -24.56
C LEU A 80 -0.20 -5.83 -24.60
N GLY A 81 0.43 -5.33 -25.68
CA GLY A 81 1.89 -5.18 -25.71
C GLY A 81 2.39 -4.22 -24.64
N SER A 82 1.67 -3.12 -24.44
CA SER A 82 1.91 -2.15 -23.36
C SER A 82 1.88 -2.81 -21.97
N ALA A 83 0.83 -3.59 -21.69
CA ALA A 83 0.69 -4.31 -20.43
C ALA A 83 1.84 -5.29 -20.21
N LYS A 84 2.28 -6.01 -21.25
CA LYS A 84 3.44 -6.91 -21.15
C LYS A 84 4.71 -6.13 -20.76
N THR A 85 4.99 -5.00 -21.41
CA THR A 85 6.14 -4.15 -21.11
C THR A 85 6.14 -3.69 -19.65
N ILE A 86 4.96 -3.33 -19.12
CA ILE A 86 4.77 -2.98 -17.71
C ILE A 86 5.05 -4.19 -16.81
N PHE A 87 4.38 -5.32 -17.06
CA PHE A 87 4.47 -6.51 -16.21
C PHE A 87 5.87 -7.16 -16.20
N ASP A 88 6.65 -7.01 -17.28
CA ASP A 88 8.02 -7.51 -17.35
C ASP A 88 8.91 -6.90 -16.28
N GLN A 89 8.64 -5.65 -15.87
CA GLN A 89 9.35 -4.95 -14.81
C GLN A 89 8.58 -4.85 -13.49
N ASN A 90 7.25 -4.75 -13.55
CA ASN A 90 6.36 -4.57 -12.41
C ASN A 90 5.11 -5.46 -12.55
N ILE A 91 5.17 -6.67 -11.99
CA ILE A 91 4.06 -7.65 -12.09
C ILE A 91 2.79 -7.21 -11.33
N LEU A 92 2.93 -6.31 -10.35
CA LEU A 92 1.82 -5.67 -9.63
C LEU A 92 1.53 -4.27 -10.20
N GLY A 93 1.69 -4.15 -11.52
CA GLY A 93 1.52 -2.89 -12.25
C GLY A 93 0.10 -2.33 -12.18
N GLY A 94 -0.91 -3.18 -11.97
CA GLY A 94 -2.30 -2.76 -11.84
C GLY A 94 -2.56 -2.01 -10.54
N MET A 95 -2.09 -2.53 -9.39
CA MET A 95 -2.17 -1.81 -8.13
C MET A 95 -1.25 -0.59 -8.13
N CYS A 96 -0.02 -0.70 -8.65
CA CYS A 96 0.89 0.45 -8.75
C CYS A 96 0.28 1.60 -9.57
N ALA A 97 -0.48 1.30 -10.62
CA ALA A 97 -1.15 2.32 -11.43
C ALA A 97 -2.26 3.10 -10.69
N ARG A 98 -2.68 2.61 -9.51
CA ARG A 98 -3.71 3.22 -8.66
C ARG A 98 -3.14 3.95 -7.44
N VAL A 99 -1.98 3.51 -6.95
CA VAL A 99 -1.47 3.93 -5.63
C VAL A 99 -0.07 4.54 -5.65
N CYS A 100 0.65 4.47 -6.77
CA CYS A 100 1.94 5.17 -6.88
C CYS A 100 1.71 6.68 -6.76
N PRO A 101 2.49 7.38 -5.92
CA PRO A 101 2.51 8.84 -5.90
C PRO A 101 3.32 9.33 -7.11
N THR A 102 2.70 9.29 -8.29
CA THR A 102 3.38 9.64 -9.56
C THR A 102 3.89 11.07 -9.55
N GLU A 103 3.20 11.96 -8.83
CA GLU A 103 3.52 13.36 -8.57
C GLU A 103 4.80 13.59 -7.77
N THR A 104 5.37 12.54 -7.15
CA THR A 104 6.69 12.56 -6.50
C THR A 104 7.65 11.52 -7.11
N LEU A 105 7.29 10.96 -8.28
CA LEU A 105 8.04 9.89 -8.95
C LEU A 105 8.11 10.15 -10.46
N CYS A 106 7.52 9.27 -11.27
CA CYS A 106 7.70 9.25 -12.71
C CYS A 106 7.06 10.46 -13.42
N GLU A 107 5.97 11.01 -12.89
CA GLU A 107 5.33 12.19 -13.46
C GLU A 107 6.00 13.49 -13.00
N GLU A 108 6.55 13.54 -11.78
CA GLU A 108 7.42 14.65 -11.33
C GLU A 108 8.63 14.80 -12.25
N ALA A 109 9.30 13.69 -12.56
CA ALA A 109 10.48 13.65 -13.42
C ALA A 109 10.17 13.89 -14.91
N CYS A 110 8.91 14.00 -15.31
CA CYS A 110 8.54 14.19 -16.71
C CYS A 110 9.09 15.53 -17.24
N VAL A 111 9.83 15.49 -18.34
CA VAL A 111 10.41 16.70 -18.97
C VAL A 111 9.37 17.76 -19.35
N ARG A 112 8.09 17.38 -19.53
CA ARG A 112 7.01 18.34 -19.82
C ARG A 112 6.75 19.33 -18.68
N ASN A 113 7.11 18.99 -17.43
CA ASN A 113 6.97 19.92 -16.31
C ASN A 113 7.82 21.18 -16.50
N THR A 114 8.93 21.09 -17.23
CA THR A 114 9.80 22.26 -17.50
C THR A 114 9.17 23.30 -18.43
N ALA A 115 8.20 22.91 -19.25
CA ALA A 115 7.59 23.79 -20.25
C ALA A 115 6.14 24.15 -19.93
N GLU A 116 5.36 23.21 -19.37
CA GLU A 116 3.91 23.32 -19.25
C GLU A 116 3.38 23.04 -17.84
N GLU A 117 4.22 22.60 -16.89
CA GLU A 117 3.79 22.14 -15.56
C GLU A 117 2.66 21.08 -15.60
N ARG A 118 2.62 20.31 -16.70
CA ARG A 118 1.61 19.30 -16.96
C ARG A 118 2.26 18.04 -17.54
N PRO A 119 2.56 17.03 -16.70
CA PRO A 119 3.25 15.82 -17.12
C PRO A 119 2.36 14.96 -18.02
N VAL A 120 2.93 13.88 -18.55
CA VAL A 120 2.15 12.80 -19.16
C VAL A 120 1.44 12.04 -18.03
N GLU A 121 0.18 11.63 -18.24
CA GLU A 121 -0.60 10.85 -17.26
C GLU A 121 -0.14 9.38 -17.23
N ILE A 122 1.12 9.15 -16.84
CA ILE A 122 1.81 7.85 -16.85
C ILE A 122 1.04 6.82 -16.02
N GLY A 123 0.60 7.17 -14.80
CA GLY A 123 -0.16 6.27 -13.93
C GLY A 123 -1.46 5.81 -14.58
N ARG A 124 -2.22 6.75 -15.18
CA ARG A 124 -3.49 6.44 -15.84
C ARG A 124 -3.31 5.62 -17.13
N LEU A 125 -2.25 5.87 -17.88
CA LEU A 125 -1.88 5.06 -19.06
C LEU A 125 -1.45 3.64 -18.66
N GLN A 126 -0.70 3.50 -17.56
CA GLN A 126 -0.35 2.19 -16.99
C GLN A 126 -1.62 1.43 -16.58
N ARG A 127 -2.57 2.10 -15.93
CA ARG A 127 -3.86 1.53 -15.56
C ARG A 127 -4.64 1.07 -16.78
N TYR A 128 -4.72 1.90 -17.82
CA TYR A 128 -5.37 1.54 -19.09
C TYR A 128 -4.88 0.22 -19.66
N ALA A 129 -3.56 0.03 -19.74
CA ALA A 129 -2.98 -1.19 -20.30
C ALA A 129 -3.17 -2.41 -19.39
N THR A 130 -2.84 -2.27 -18.10
CA THR A 130 -2.87 -3.39 -17.13
C THR A 130 -4.27 -3.93 -16.89
N ASP A 131 -5.26 -3.05 -16.73
CA ASP A 131 -6.66 -3.44 -16.56
C ASP A 131 -7.18 -4.21 -17.79
N ILE A 132 -6.89 -3.76 -19.02
CA ILE A 132 -7.29 -4.49 -20.26
C ILE A 132 -6.69 -5.91 -20.28
N ALA A 133 -5.42 -6.06 -19.91
CA ALA A 133 -4.78 -7.38 -19.90
C ALA A 133 -5.41 -8.32 -18.87
N MET A 134 -5.71 -7.83 -17.67
CA MET A 134 -6.35 -8.61 -16.61
C MET A 134 -7.81 -8.95 -16.94
N GLU A 135 -8.59 -7.98 -17.45
CA GLU A 135 -9.99 -8.18 -17.88
C GLU A 135 -10.11 -9.23 -18.99
N THR A 136 -9.12 -9.30 -19.89
CA THR A 136 -9.09 -10.28 -20.98
C THR A 136 -8.46 -11.62 -20.58
N GLY A 137 -8.03 -11.78 -19.32
CA GLY A 137 -7.37 -12.99 -18.82
C GLY A 137 -6.04 -13.29 -19.52
N ARG A 138 -5.36 -12.28 -20.07
CA ARG A 138 -4.16 -12.47 -20.88
C ARG A 138 -2.95 -12.76 -19.98
N GLN A 139 -2.62 -14.04 -19.81
CA GLN A 139 -1.37 -14.45 -19.17
C GLN A 139 -0.20 -14.39 -20.17
N PHE A 140 0.84 -13.61 -19.88
CA PHE A 140 2.01 -13.44 -20.76
C PHE A 140 3.15 -14.42 -20.45
N TYR A 141 3.11 -15.05 -19.28
CA TYR A 141 4.20 -15.86 -18.78
C TYR A 141 3.85 -17.34 -18.82
N THR A 142 4.84 -18.17 -19.15
CA THR A 142 4.73 -19.63 -19.08
C THR A 142 5.84 -20.14 -18.20
N ARG A 143 5.48 -20.91 -17.17
CA ARG A 143 6.44 -21.50 -16.25
C ARG A 143 7.31 -22.54 -16.98
N PRO A 144 8.66 -22.46 -16.89
CA PRO A 144 9.56 -23.50 -17.39
C PRO A 144 9.40 -24.83 -16.65
N ALA A 145 10.16 -25.85 -17.07
CA ALA A 145 10.24 -27.11 -16.34
C ALA A 145 10.70 -26.88 -14.89
N PRO A 146 10.16 -27.62 -13.90
CA PRO A 146 10.56 -27.45 -12.51
C PRO A 146 12.06 -27.66 -12.31
N THR A 147 12.72 -26.76 -11.61
CA THR A 147 14.17 -26.89 -11.29
C THR A 147 14.45 -27.90 -10.17
N GLY A 148 13.40 -28.39 -9.51
CA GLY A 148 13.51 -29.19 -8.27
C GLY A 148 13.86 -28.39 -7.02
N LYS A 149 13.97 -27.06 -7.11
CA LYS A 149 14.28 -26.16 -5.98
C LYS A 149 13.01 -25.58 -5.36
N THR A 150 13.05 -25.37 -4.05
CA THR A 150 11.93 -24.90 -3.24
C THR A 150 12.31 -23.62 -2.48
N VAL A 151 11.42 -22.62 -2.50
CA VAL A 151 11.66 -21.33 -1.82
C VAL A 151 10.48 -21.00 -0.91
N ALA A 152 10.76 -20.67 0.35
CA ALA A 152 9.77 -20.11 1.27
C ALA A 152 9.76 -18.60 1.16
N VAL A 153 8.57 -18.00 1.05
CA VAL A 153 8.36 -16.56 1.09
C VAL A 153 7.48 -16.25 2.29
N VAL A 154 7.91 -15.35 3.18
CA VAL A 154 7.15 -14.97 4.38
C VAL A 154 6.55 -13.59 4.17
N GLY A 155 5.23 -13.54 3.98
CA GLY A 155 4.44 -12.36 3.64
C GLY A 155 3.93 -12.42 2.20
N ALA A 156 2.62 -12.38 2.02
CA ALA A 156 1.92 -12.30 0.75
C ALA A 156 1.58 -10.86 0.35
N GLY A 157 2.40 -9.90 0.79
CA GLY A 157 2.34 -8.51 0.31
C GLY A 157 3.05 -8.32 -1.04
N PRO A 158 3.16 -7.06 -1.52
CA PRO A 158 3.71 -6.75 -2.84
C PRO A 158 5.10 -7.35 -3.11
N ALA A 159 6.03 -7.24 -2.14
CA ALA A 159 7.37 -7.82 -2.28
C ALA A 159 7.34 -9.34 -2.40
N GLY A 160 6.58 -10.04 -1.55
CA GLY A 160 6.49 -11.50 -1.56
C GLY A 160 5.84 -12.04 -2.83
N LEU A 161 4.76 -11.41 -3.30
CA LEU A 161 4.09 -11.77 -4.55
C LEU A 161 4.98 -11.55 -5.77
N ALA A 162 5.69 -10.41 -5.83
CA ALA A 162 6.64 -10.12 -6.90
C ALA A 162 7.79 -11.14 -6.93
N ALA A 163 8.35 -11.47 -5.76
CA ALA A 163 9.40 -12.48 -5.63
C ALA A 163 8.89 -13.86 -6.06
N ALA A 164 7.72 -14.29 -5.58
CA ALA A 164 7.15 -15.59 -5.91
C ALA A 164 6.89 -15.75 -7.41
N HIS A 165 6.31 -14.74 -8.07
CA HIS A 165 6.12 -14.76 -9.51
C HIS A 165 7.45 -14.86 -10.26
N ARG A 166 8.44 -14.04 -9.89
CA ARG A 166 9.75 -14.03 -10.56
C ARG A 166 10.49 -15.35 -10.38
N LEU A 167 10.45 -15.95 -9.19
CA LEU A 167 11.02 -17.27 -8.93
C LEU A 167 10.30 -18.36 -9.74
N SER A 168 8.97 -18.27 -9.87
CA SER A 168 8.20 -19.20 -10.70
C SER A 168 8.53 -19.07 -12.19
N MET A 169 8.79 -17.85 -12.70
CA MET A 169 9.29 -17.65 -14.06
C MET A 169 10.61 -18.39 -14.34
N HIS A 170 11.41 -18.68 -13.30
CA HIS A 170 12.64 -19.48 -13.40
C HIS A 170 12.43 -20.97 -13.12
N GLY A 171 11.18 -21.42 -12.90
CA GLY A 171 10.82 -22.82 -12.68
C GLY A 171 10.96 -23.31 -11.23
N HIS A 172 11.24 -22.43 -10.27
CA HIS A 172 11.27 -22.80 -8.86
C HIS A 172 9.86 -23.03 -8.31
N SER A 173 9.74 -23.85 -7.27
CA SER A 173 8.48 -24.04 -6.53
C SER A 173 8.50 -23.13 -5.31
N VAL A 174 7.44 -22.34 -5.13
CA VAL A 174 7.38 -21.31 -4.08
C VAL A 174 6.22 -21.60 -3.14
N VAL A 175 6.46 -21.48 -1.83
CA VAL A 175 5.42 -21.49 -0.81
C VAL A 175 5.43 -20.14 -0.10
N ILE A 176 4.33 -19.39 -0.23
CA ILE A 176 4.12 -18.13 0.48
C ILE A 176 3.37 -18.42 1.78
N PHE A 177 3.87 -17.92 2.89
CA PHE A 177 3.23 -17.96 4.20
C PHE A 177 2.75 -16.57 4.56
N ASP A 178 1.46 -16.41 4.87
CA ASP A 178 0.92 -15.12 5.30
C ASP A 178 0.07 -15.25 6.57
N ALA A 179 0.18 -14.25 7.45
CA ALA A 179 -0.51 -14.25 8.73
C ALA A 179 -2.02 -13.94 8.60
N ARG A 180 -2.43 -13.24 7.54
CA ARG A 180 -3.83 -12.85 7.30
C ARG A 180 -4.56 -13.90 6.45
N GLU A 181 -5.88 -13.75 6.37
CA GLU A 181 -6.75 -14.69 5.65
C GLU A 181 -6.70 -14.54 4.12
N LYS A 182 -6.40 -13.33 3.61
CA LYS A 182 -6.25 -13.04 2.19
C LYS A 182 -4.83 -12.56 1.90
N ALA A 183 -4.32 -12.94 0.74
CA ALA A 183 -3.07 -12.41 0.21
C ALA A 183 -3.28 -11.00 -0.37
N GLY A 184 -2.18 -10.24 -0.51
CA GLY A 184 -2.16 -8.87 -1.03
C GLY A 184 -1.54 -7.86 -0.06
N GLY A 185 -1.39 -8.21 1.23
CA GLY A 185 -0.81 -7.32 2.24
C GLY A 185 -1.54 -5.96 2.30
N LEU A 186 -0.81 -4.85 2.35
CA LEU A 186 -1.44 -3.52 2.38
C LEU A 186 -2.22 -3.19 1.09
N ASN A 187 -1.96 -3.82 -0.06
CA ASN A 187 -2.84 -3.64 -1.22
C ASN A 187 -4.26 -4.16 -0.95
N GLU A 188 -4.40 -5.21 -0.14
CA GLU A 188 -5.68 -5.82 0.24
C GLU A 188 -6.27 -5.24 1.53
N TYR A 189 -5.44 -4.72 2.45
CA TYR A 189 -5.88 -4.27 3.78
C TYR A 189 -5.62 -2.80 4.09
N GLY A 190 -4.69 -2.12 3.42
CA GLY A 190 -4.17 -0.81 3.81
C GLY A 190 -4.44 0.34 2.83
N ILE A 191 -4.73 0.07 1.57
CA ILE A 191 -5.02 1.10 0.55
C ILE A 191 -6.48 1.55 0.66
N ALA A 192 -6.76 2.86 0.57
CA ALA A 192 -8.14 3.34 0.61
C ALA A 192 -9.08 2.65 -0.40
N THR A 193 -10.31 2.38 0.02
CA THR A 193 -11.33 1.67 -0.78
C THR A 193 -11.62 2.37 -2.10
N TYR A 194 -11.68 3.71 -2.10
CA TYR A 194 -11.93 4.53 -3.30
C TYR A 194 -10.76 4.53 -4.31
N LYS A 195 -9.56 4.08 -3.91
CA LYS A 195 -8.39 3.95 -4.80
C LYS A 195 -8.31 2.58 -5.48
N ALA A 196 -8.86 1.55 -4.84
CA ALA A 196 -8.83 0.18 -5.32
C ALA A 196 -10.18 -0.51 -5.08
N VAL A 197 -11.08 -0.33 -6.05
CA VAL A 197 -12.45 -0.87 -6.06
C VAL A 197 -12.50 -2.30 -6.65
N ASP A 198 -13.69 -2.93 -6.61
CA ASP A 198 -13.97 -4.22 -7.27
C ASP A 198 -12.99 -5.35 -6.90
N GLU A 199 -12.63 -5.44 -5.62
CA GLU A 199 -11.68 -6.43 -5.08
C GLU A 199 -10.39 -6.54 -5.93
N PHE A 200 -9.93 -5.41 -6.49
CA PHE A 200 -8.85 -5.41 -7.49
C PHE A 200 -7.57 -6.09 -6.97
N ALA A 201 -7.20 -5.85 -5.72
CA ALA A 201 -6.01 -6.46 -5.12
C ALA A 201 -6.08 -8.00 -5.13
N SER A 202 -7.22 -8.59 -4.77
CA SER A 202 -7.44 -10.05 -4.85
C SER A 202 -7.33 -10.56 -6.30
N ARG A 203 -7.95 -9.86 -7.27
CA ARG A 203 -7.85 -10.23 -8.69
C ARG A 203 -6.41 -10.13 -9.22
N GLU A 204 -5.63 -9.16 -8.74
CA GLU A 204 -4.23 -9.05 -9.11
C GLU A 204 -3.40 -10.18 -8.51
N VAL A 205 -3.65 -10.59 -7.26
CA VAL A 205 -3.04 -11.78 -6.66
C VAL A 205 -3.31 -13.03 -7.50
N GLU A 206 -4.55 -13.23 -7.95
CA GLU A 206 -4.92 -14.34 -8.85
C GLU A 206 -4.13 -14.29 -10.16
N TYR A 207 -4.05 -13.11 -10.78
CA TYR A 207 -3.28 -12.92 -12.02
C TYR A 207 -1.78 -13.23 -11.83
N VAL A 208 -1.18 -12.73 -10.74
CA VAL A 208 0.23 -12.97 -10.40
C VAL A 208 0.48 -14.46 -10.12
N THR A 209 -0.45 -15.17 -9.49
CA THR A 209 -0.25 -16.58 -9.14
C THR A 209 -0.62 -17.55 -10.26
N ALA A 210 -1.35 -17.09 -11.29
CA ALA A 210 -1.82 -17.90 -12.41
C ALA A 210 -0.70 -18.51 -13.27
N ILE A 211 0.54 -18.02 -13.18
CA ILE A 211 1.71 -18.67 -13.82
C ILE A 211 1.95 -20.11 -13.29
N GLY A 212 1.45 -20.41 -12.08
CA GLY A 212 1.59 -21.72 -11.41
C GLY A 212 2.88 -21.84 -10.60
N GLY A 213 3.06 -22.97 -9.90
CA GLY A 213 4.25 -23.21 -9.08
C GLY A 213 4.35 -22.40 -7.79
N ILE A 214 3.26 -21.73 -7.40
CA ILE A 214 3.14 -20.89 -6.20
C ILE A 214 1.99 -21.45 -5.36
N GLU A 215 2.29 -21.82 -4.12
CA GLU A 215 1.31 -22.18 -3.09
C GLU A 215 1.21 -21.04 -2.08
N ILE A 216 0.01 -20.63 -1.68
CA ILE A 216 -0.19 -19.63 -0.63
C ILE A 216 -0.85 -20.30 0.58
N ARG A 217 -0.19 -20.18 1.74
CA ARG A 217 -0.64 -20.67 3.04
C ARG A 217 -0.98 -19.48 3.93
N ASN A 218 -2.25 -19.11 3.91
CA ASN A 218 -2.80 -18.04 4.74
C ASN A 218 -2.98 -18.51 6.19
N GLY A 219 -3.10 -17.55 7.11
CA GLY A 219 -3.25 -17.80 8.54
C GLY A 219 -2.02 -18.40 9.23
N GLN A 220 -0.83 -18.35 8.61
CA GLN A 220 0.44 -18.85 9.18
C GLN A 220 1.47 -17.72 9.32
N ALA A 221 1.97 -17.51 10.54
CA ALA A 221 2.82 -16.38 10.91
C ALA A 221 4.17 -16.82 11.48
N LEU A 222 5.24 -16.19 11.00
CA LEU A 222 6.58 -16.34 11.56
C LEU A 222 6.59 -15.89 13.03
N GLY A 223 7.24 -16.68 13.88
CA GLY A 223 7.31 -16.47 15.33
C GLY A 223 6.11 -16.97 16.13
N ARG A 224 4.98 -17.26 15.46
CA ARG A 224 3.80 -17.92 16.09
C ARG A 224 3.72 -19.39 15.72
N ASP A 225 3.80 -19.69 14.41
CA ASP A 225 3.55 -21.04 13.88
C ASP A 225 4.84 -21.75 13.44
N PHE A 226 5.85 -20.98 13.04
CA PHE A 226 7.18 -21.48 12.64
C PHE A 226 8.26 -20.43 12.93
N SER A 227 9.51 -20.85 12.99
CA SER A 227 10.70 -20.00 13.11
C SER A 227 11.47 -19.91 11.80
N LEU A 228 12.39 -18.95 11.70
CA LEU A 228 13.28 -18.84 10.54
C LEU A 228 14.13 -20.11 10.36
N SER A 229 14.57 -20.72 11.46
CA SER A 229 15.35 -21.97 11.41
C SER A 229 14.54 -23.14 10.87
N ASP A 230 13.22 -23.20 11.14
CA ASP A 230 12.36 -24.23 10.57
C ASP A 230 12.29 -24.10 9.04
N LEU A 231 12.21 -22.87 8.54
CA LEU A 231 12.16 -22.60 7.10
C LEU A 231 13.49 -22.90 6.40
N THR A 232 14.62 -22.46 6.96
CA THR A 232 15.94 -22.72 6.35
C THR A 232 16.33 -24.20 6.37
N GLY A 233 15.77 -24.99 7.30
CA GLY A 233 15.91 -26.45 7.32
C GLY A 233 15.04 -27.19 6.29
N GLN A 234 13.96 -26.57 5.79
CA GLN A 234 12.98 -27.21 4.90
C GLN A 234 13.03 -26.75 3.44
N TYR A 235 13.53 -25.54 3.19
CA TYR A 235 13.50 -24.91 1.85
C TYR A 235 14.93 -24.58 1.37
N ASP A 236 15.16 -24.61 0.06
CA ASP A 236 16.45 -24.25 -0.54
C ASP A 236 16.82 -22.77 -0.31
N ALA A 237 15.83 -21.88 -0.22
CA ALA A 237 16.01 -20.47 0.13
C ALA A 237 14.79 -19.90 0.88
N VAL A 238 14.99 -18.80 1.60
CA VAL A 238 13.93 -18.06 2.29
C VAL A 238 13.97 -16.58 1.89
N PHE A 239 12.81 -15.99 1.58
CA PHE A 239 12.64 -14.56 1.37
C PHE A 239 11.67 -13.98 2.40
N LEU A 240 12.11 -12.97 3.15
CA LEU A 240 11.34 -12.30 4.20
C LEU A 240 10.74 -11.00 3.65
N ALA A 241 9.41 -10.95 3.59
CA ALA A 241 8.63 -9.86 3.00
C ALA A 241 7.43 -9.46 3.88
N MET A 242 7.67 -9.39 5.19
CA MET A 242 6.60 -9.31 6.21
C MET A 242 6.04 -7.89 6.43
N GLY A 243 6.64 -6.87 5.82
CA GLY A 243 6.26 -5.47 6.02
C GLY A 243 6.40 -5.02 7.47
N LEU A 244 5.56 -4.06 7.89
CA LEU A 244 5.55 -3.47 9.24
C LEU A 244 4.23 -3.77 9.95
N ALA A 245 4.17 -4.83 10.75
CA ALA A 245 2.93 -5.28 11.38
C ALA A 245 2.56 -4.54 12.68
N GLY A 246 3.50 -3.86 13.33
CA GLY A 246 3.25 -3.12 14.56
C GLY A 246 2.75 -1.71 14.30
N VAL A 247 2.15 -1.10 15.32
CA VAL A 247 1.69 0.30 15.33
C VAL A 247 2.38 1.07 16.46
N ASN A 248 2.66 2.35 16.22
CA ASN A 248 3.27 3.20 17.23
C ASN A 248 2.23 3.67 18.26
N GLY A 249 2.57 3.62 19.55
CA GLY A 249 1.77 4.22 20.61
C GLY A 249 2.02 5.72 20.77
N LEU A 250 0.99 6.47 21.18
CA LEU A 250 1.11 7.89 21.53
C LEU A 250 1.84 8.07 22.87
N GLY A 251 1.61 7.16 23.82
CA GLY A 251 2.18 7.23 25.17
C GLY A 251 1.63 8.38 26.00
N ILE A 252 0.37 8.76 25.77
CA ILE A 252 -0.30 9.88 26.45
C ILE A 252 -1.51 9.41 27.26
N GLU A 253 -1.93 10.22 28.23
CA GLU A 253 -3.15 9.97 29.00
C GLU A 253 -4.37 9.85 28.07
N GLY A 254 -5.20 8.83 28.31
CA GLY A 254 -6.44 8.60 27.58
C GLY A 254 -6.29 7.84 26.25
N GLU A 255 -5.09 7.36 25.90
CA GLU A 255 -4.88 6.55 24.68
C GLU A 255 -5.74 5.28 24.62
N ASP A 256 -6.07 4.68 25.76
CA ASP A 256 -6.86 3.45 25.85
C ASP A 256 -8.39 3.69 25.95
N LEU A 257 -8.86 4.93 25.75
CA LEU A 257 -10.29 5.24 25.79
C LEU A 257 -11.04 4.62 24.60
N ALA A 258 -12.31 4.26 24.82
CA ALA A 258 -13.16 3.77 23.74
C ALA A 258 -13.37 4.87 22.67
N GLY A 259 -13.14 4.51 21.39
CA GLY A 259 -13.15 5.45 20.27
C GLY A 259 -11.76 5.98 19.88
N VAL A 260 -10.68 5.48 20.51
CA VAL A 260 -9.31 5.65 20.00
C VAL A 260 -8.92 4.39 19.23
N ASP A 261 -8.77 4.52 17.91
CA ASP A 261 -8.49 3.42 17.00
C ASP A 261 -7.17 3.63 16.24
N ASP A 262 -6.51 2.56 15.82
CA ASP A 262 -5.42 2.65 14.85
C ASP A 262 -6.00 2.80 13.44
N ALA A 263 -5.50 3.80 12.70
CA ALA A 263 -6.04 4.15 11.38
C ALA A 263 -5.90 2.99 10.38
N VAL A 264 -4.84 2.20 10.48
CA VAL A 264 -4.61 1.02 9.64
C VAL A 264 -5.67 -0.06 9.87
N ASP A 265 -6.15 -0.23 11.10
CA ASP A 265 -7.19 -1.20 11.44
C ASP A 265 -8.56 -0.73 10.98
N PHE A 266 -8.83 0.57 11.10
CA PHE A 266 -10.03 1.18 10.50
C PHE A 266 -10.08 0.96 8.98
N ILE A 267 -8.98 1.24 8.27
CA ILE A 267 -8.93 1.04 6.81
C ILE A 267 -9.12 -0.44 6.48
N ALA A 268 -8.46 -1.35 7.21
CA ALA A 268 -8.60 -2.78 6.99
C ALA A 268 -10.04 -3.25 7.23
N ALA A 269 -10.68 -2.82 8.32
CA ALA A 269 -12.07 -3.15 8.60
C ALA A 269 -13.02 -2.64 7.50
N LEU A 270 -12.81 -1.41 7.04
CA LEU A 270 -13.63 -0.82 5.97
C LEU A 270 -13.45 -1.56 4.64
N ARG A 271 -12.23 -1.91 4.27
CA ARG A 271 -11.97 -2.69 3.05
C ARG A 271 -12.66 -4.05 3.09
N GLN A 272 -12.55 -4.75 4.22
CA GLN A 272 -13.10 -6.10 4.37
C GLN A 272 -14.60 -6.14 4.67
N ALA A 273 -15.23 -4.99 4.95
CA ALA A 273 -16.68 -4.91 5.14
C ALA A 273 -17.43 -5.21 3.83
N ARG A 274 -18.35 -6.18 3.88
CA ARG A 274 -19.25 -6.53 2.77
C ARG A 274 -20.24 -5.40 2.45
N ASP A 275 -20.68 -4.70 3.47
CA ASP A 275 -21.57 -3.54 3.38
C ASP A 275 -20.95 -2.37 4.14
N LYS A 276 -20.64 -1.28 3.42
CA LYS A 276 -19.99 -0.09 3.99
C LYS A 276 -20.90 0.61 5.00
N ALA A 277 -22.23 0.46 4.89
CA ALA A 277 -23.17 1.00 5.87
C ALA A 277 -23.05 0.34 7.24
N THR A 278 -22.41 -0.83 7.36
CA THR A 278 -22.20 -1.51 8.65
C THR A 278 -20.97 -1.02 9.42
N VAL A 279 -20.10 -0.23 8.78
CA VAL A 279 -18.88 0.28 9.41
C VAL A 279 -19.22 1.49 10.27
N PRO A 280 -19.02 1.41 11.59
CA PRO A 280 -19.32 2.52 12.47
C PRO A 280 -18.28 3.65 12.32
N ILE A 281 -18.75 4.90 12.33
CA ILE A 281 -17.90 6.07 12.17
C ILE A 281 -18.34 7.20 13.11
N GLY A 282 -17.38 7.92 13.70
CA GLY A 282 -17.62 9.11 14.51
C GLY A 282 -18.26 10.25 13.73
N ARG A 283 -19.08 11.07 14.39
CA ARG A 283 -19.58 12.32 13.79
C ARG A 283 -18.47 13.37 13.69
N ARG A 284 -17.67 13.54 14.76
CA ARG A 284 -16.44 14.35 14.77
C ARG A 284 -15.22 13.49 14.97
N ILE A 285 -14.24 13.60 14.08
CA ILE A 285 -13.07 12.72 14.07
C ILE A 285 -11.79 13.56 14.06
N VAL A 286 -10.83 13.14 14.87
CA VAL A 286 -9.45 13.63 14.79
C VAL A 286 -8.54 12.51 14.33
N VAL A 287 -7.80 12.73 13.23
CA VAL A 287 -6.76 11.81 12.74
C VAL A 287 -5.40 12.39 13.09
N LEU A 288 -4.57 11.62 13.79
CA LEU A 288 -3.24 12.03 14.24
C LEU A 288 -2.18 11.51 13.28
N GLY A 289 -1.57 12.39 12.48
CA GLY A 289 -0.57 11.99 11.50
C GLY A 289 -0.47 12.95 10.32
N GLY A 290 0.46 12.68 9.40
CA GLY A 290 0.64 13.50 8.19
C GLY A 290 1.17 12.71 6.99
N GLY A 291 1.04 11.39 7.01
CA GLY A 291 1.36 10.51 5.88
C GLY A 291 0.12 9.98 5.18
N MET A 292 0.32 9.10 4.20
CA MET A 292 -0.75 8.53 3.38
C MET A 292 -1.87 7.87 4.20
N THR A 293 -1.53 7.10 5.23
CA THR A 293 -2.52 6.48 6.13
C THR A 293 -3.44 7.51 6.78
N ALA A 294 -2.93 8.69 7.14
CA ALA A 294 -3.73 9.75 7.76
C ALA A 294 -4.70 10.37 6.75
N ILE A 295 -4.24 10.62 5.52
CA ILE A 295 -5.07 11.11 4.42
C ILE A 295 -6.17 10.12 4.07
N ASP A 296 -5.80 8.87 3.84
CA ASP A 296 -6.72 7.80 3.43
C ASP A 296 -7.77 7.52 4.51
N ALA A 297 -7.40 7.53 5.79
CA ALA A 297 -8.35 7.38 6.89
C ALA A 297 -9.31 8.59 6.98
N ALA A 298 -8.78 9.81 6.84
CA ALA A 298 -9.58 11.02 6.94
C ALA A 298 -10.60 11.16 5.79
N ILE A 299 -10.19 10.88 4.56
CA ILE A 299 -11.11 10.90 3.40
C ILE A 299 -12.17 9.81 3.58
N GLN A 300 -11.77 8.58 3.89
CA GLN A 300 -12.76 7.49 4.07
C GLN A 300 -13.74 7.77 5.21
N ALA A 301 -13.30 8.42 6.28
CA ALA A 301 -14.19 8.88 7.35
C ALA A 301 -15.24 9.87 6.83
N LYS A 302 -14.84 10.86 5.99
CA LYS A 302 -15.79 11.76 5.31
C LYS A 302 -16.75 10.99 4.40
N LEU A 303 -16.24 10.04 3.62
CA LEU A 303 -17.03 9.20 2.70
C LEU A 303 -18.03 8.29 3.43
N LEU A 304 -17.77 7.92 4.68
CA LEU A 304 -18.72 7.19 5.55
C LEU A 304 -19.79 8.08 6.20
N GLY A 305 -19.70 9.41 6.05
CA GLY A 305 -20.67 10.36 6.57
C GLY A 305 -20.24 11.07 7.86
N ALA A 306 -18.95 11.09 8.19
CA ALA A 306 -18.46 11.96 9.26
C ALA A 306 -18.68 13.45 8.91
N GLU A 307 -19.23 14.20 9.86
CA GLU A 307 -19.56 15.62 9.68
C GLU A 307 -18.29 16.46 9.70
N GLU A 308 -17.46 16.27 10.73
CA GLU A 308 -16.19 16.98 10.91
C GLU A 308 -15.04 15.97 10.97
N VAL A 309 -14.04 16.15 10.10
CA VAL A 309 -12.81 15.36 10.14
C VAL A 309 -11.63 16.31 10.14
N THR A 310 -10.80 16.22 11.18
CA THR A 310 -9.61 17.05 11.34
C THR A 310 -8.36 16.19 11.39
N ILE A 311 -7.43 16.39 10.47
CA ILE A 311 -6.06 15.89 10.59
C ILE A 311 -5.28 16.84 11.49
N CYS A 312 -4.65 16.32 12.53
CA CYS A 312 -3.69 17.06 13.35
C CYS A 312 -2.27 16.58 13.05
N TYR A 313 -1.43 17.50 12.57
CA TYR A 313 -0.04 17.22 12.26
C TYR A 313 0.90 18.09 13.09
N ARG A 314 1.91 17.46 13.69
CA ARG A 314 2.83 18.10 14.65
C ARG A 314 3.85 19.06 14.02
N ARG A 315 3.93 19.15 12.69
CA ARG A 315 4.85 20.05 11.94
C ARG A 315 4.05 20.85 10.90
N GLY A 316 4.76 21.67 10.12
CA GLY A 316 4.20 22.43 8.99
C GLY A 316 3.79 21.56 7.80
N LYS A 317 3.07 22.18 6.85
CA LYS A 317 2.54 21.57 5.62
C LYS A 317 3.66 20.94 4.80
N GLU A 318 4.76 21.68 4.67
CA GLU A 318 5.98 21.32 3.95
C GLU A 318 6.71 20.09 4.51
N HIS A 319 6.35 19.66 5.73
CA HIS A 319 6.94 18.51 6.39
C HIS A 319 6.04 17.27 6.36
N MET A 320 4.86 17.34 5.75
CA MET A 320 3.98 16.17 5.62
C MET A 320 4.62 15.13 4.69
N ASN A 321 4.43 13.85 5.03
CA ASN A 321 4.89 12.75 4.19
C ASN A 321 3.93 12.48 3.03
N ALA A 322 2.64 12.85 3.19
CA ALA A 322 1.68 12.79 2.10
C ALA A 322 1.99 13.87 1.05
N SER A 323 1.84 13.53 -0.22
CA SER A 323 2.09 14.45 -1.32
C SER A 323 1.15 15.66 -1.29
N GLY A 324 1.51 16.73 -2.00
CA GLY A 324 0.65 17.91 -2.15
C GLY A 324 -0.71 17.55 -2.78
N TYR A 325 -0.70 16.66 -3.77
CA TYR A 325 -1.91 16.16 -4.42
C TYR A 325 -2.87 15.50 -3.41
N GLU A 326 -2.35 14.62 -2.55
CA GLU A 326 -3.15 13.89 -1.56
C GLU A 326 -3.68 14.82 -0.45
N GLN A 327 -2.92 15.84 -0.07
CA GLN A 327 -3.38 16.89 0.85
C GLN A 327 -4.52 17.73 0.26
N ASP A 328 -4.40 18.10 -1.01
CA ASP A 328 -5.42 18.87 -1.72
C ASP A 328 -6.68 18.03 -1.94
N LEU A 329 -6.53 16.73 -2.24
CA LEU A 329 -7.63 15.77 -2.32
C LEU A 329 -8.38 15.64 -0.99
N ALA A 330 -7.67 15.55 0.13
CA ALA A 330 -8.30 15.51 1.46
C ALA A 330 -9.13 16.78 1.73
N THR A 331 -8.55 17.94 1.43
CA THR A 331 -9.22 19.23 1.62
C THR A 331 -10.44 19.39 0.71
N ALA A 332 -10.36 18.92 -0.54
CA ALA A 332 -11.48 18.90 -1.49
C ALA A 332 -12.63 17.99 -1.01
N ASN A 333 -12.34 16.96 -0.22
CA ASN A 333 -13.32 16.09 0.44
C ASN A 333 -13.82 16.63 1.79
N GLY A 334 -13.46 17.87 2.15
CA GLY A 334 -13.91 18.54 3.37
C GLY A 334 -13.17 18.12 4.64
N VAL A 335 -11.95 17.57 4.52
CA VAL A 335 -11.05 17.35 5.66
C VAL A 335 -10.34 18.65 6.02
N ILE A 336 -10.28 18.97 7.31
CA ILE A 336 -9.51 20.11 7.82
C ILE A 336 -8.12 19.61 8.23
N ILE A 337 -7.05 20.16 7.65
CA ILE A 337 -5.67 19.83 8.05
C ILE A 337 -5.13 20.94 8.94
N ARG A 338 -4.91 20.63 10.23
CA ARG A 338 -4.32 21.54 11.20
C ARG A 338 -2.86 21.16 11.47
N HIS A 339 -1.97 22.04 11.07
CA HIS A 339 -0.53 21.94 11.26
C HIS A 339 -0.09 22.48 12.62
N TRP A 340 1.15 22.16 12.99
CA TRP A 340 1.78 22.62 14.23
C TRP A 340 1.01 22.27 15.50
N LEU A 341 0.39 21.08 15.53
CA LEU A 341 -0.37 20.59 16.68
C LEU A 341 0.09 19.18 17.05
N ALA A 342 0.56 19.02 18.28
CA ALA A 342 0.90 17.72 18.86
C ALA A 342 -0.16 17.31 19.90
N PRO A 343 -0.52 16.01 19.96
CA PRO A 343 -1.44 15.52 20.98
C PRO A 343 -0.77 15.56 22.36
N LYS A 344 -1.49 16.05 23.37
CA LYS A 344 -0.99 16.15 24.76
C LYS A 344 -1.69 15.15 25.69
N ARG A 345 -3.02 15.05 25.59
CA ARG A 345 -3.84 14.00 26.22
C ARG A 345 -5.19 13.88 25.53
N ILE A 346 -5.80 12.71 25.63
CA ILE A 346 -7.16 12.45 25.13
C ILE A 346 -8.15 12.66 26.27
N LEU A 347 -9.22 13.40 25.98
CA LEU A 347 -10.25 13.77 26.93
C LEU A 347 -11.39 12.75 26.83
N GLY A 348 -11.72 12.13 27.96
CA GLY A 348 -12.79 11.14 28.05
C GLY A 348 -14.03 11.66 28.78
N ARG A 349 -15.19 11.12 28.39
CA ARG A 349 -16.44 11.22 29.14
C ARG A 349 -17.06 9.83 29.20
N GLU A 350 -17.36 9.35 30.41
CA GLU A 350 -18.01 8.04 30.64
C GLU A 350 -17.23 6.87 30.01
N GLY A 351 -15.91 6.96 29.94
CA GLY A 351 -15.02 5.92 29.39
C GLY A 351 -14.80 5.99 27.87
N SER A 352 -15.44 6.93 27.18
CA SER A 352 -15.30 7.14 25.73
C SER A 352 -14.67 8.50 25.41
N VAL A 353 -14.07 8.61 24.22
CA VAL A 353 -13.50 9.87 23.71
C VAL A 353 -14.57 10.97 23.65
N ALA A 354 -14.21 12.15 24.13
CA ALA A 354 -14.99 13.39 24.00
C ALA A 354 -14.20 14.53 23.33
N GLY A 355 -12.89 14.35 23.16
CA GLY A 355 -12.01 15.30 22.50
C GLY A 355 -10.55 15.02 22.78
N ILE A 356 -9.71 15.94 22.35
CA ILE A 356 -8.26 15.88 22.55
C ILE A 356 -7.73 17.26 22.94
N GLU A 357 -6.83 17.29 23.93
CA GLU A 357 -6.00 18.44 24.23
C GLU A 357 -4.74 18.36 23.35
N VAL A 358 -4.48 19.43 22.61
CA VAL A 358 -3.32 19.58 21.73
C VAL A 358 -2.45 20.73 22.20
N GLU A 359 -1.15 20.61 21.98
CA GLU A 359 -0.18 21.68 22.19
C GLU A 359 0.29 22.22 20.84
N TYR A 360 0.36 23.55 20.72
CA TYR A 360 0.96 24.19 19.57
C TYR A 360 2.46 23.92 19.54
N THR A 361 3.01 23.63 18.36
CA THR A 361 4.42 23.33 18.18
C THR A 361 5.12 24.35 17.29
N ALA A 362 6.44 24.42 17.40
CA ALA A 362 7.28 25.23 16.53
C ALA A 362 8.64 24.57 16.34
N MET A 363 9.33 24.94 15.26
CA MET A 363 10.75 24.61 15.10
C MET A 363 11.60 25.66 15.82
N ARG A 364 12.45 25.23 16.76
CA ARG A 364 13.49 26.06 17.38
C ARG A 364 14.81 25.30 17.32
N ASP A 365 15.84 25.93 16.77
CA ASP A 365 17.17 25.32 16.59
C ASP A 365 17.16 23.96 15.88
N GLY A 366 16.30 23.84 14.85
CA GLY A 366 16.14 22.58 14.09
C GLY A 366 15.42 21.46 14.85
N LYS A 367 14.92 21.71 16.07
CA LYS A 367 14.15 20.76 16.87
C LYS A 367 12.70 21.17 16.96
N LEU A 368 11.82 20.18 16.93
CA LEU A 368 10.40 20.38 17.21
C LEU A 368 10.20 20.56 18.71
N VAL A 369 9.60 21.67 19.11
CA VAL A 369 9.31 21.99 20.53
C VAL A 369 7.85 22.40 20.69
N GLY A 370 7.29 22.13 21.86
CA GLY A 370 6.00 22.69 22.28
C GLY A 370 6.14 24.16 22.66
N THR A 371 5.11 24.97 22.41
CA THR A 371 5.09 26.39 22.77
C THR A 371 4.56 26.63 24.18
N GLY A 372 3.99 25.62 24.83
CA GLY A 372 3.23 25.74 26.08
C GLY A 372 1.77 26.20 25.88
N GLU A 373 1.42 26.70 24.70
CA GLU A 373 0.04 27.06 24.36
C GLU A 373 -0.76 25.80 24.01
N THR A 374 -1.94 25.66 24.58
CA THR A 374 -2.79 24.48 24.40
C THR A 374 -4.17 24.85 23.89
N GLY A 375 -4.77 23.91 23.16
CA GLY A 375 -6.14 24.01 22.68
C GLY A 375 -6.88 22.69 22.86
N MET A 376 -8.20 22.72 22.71
CA MET A 376 -9.05 21.54 22.74
C MET A 376 -9.77 21.39 21.40
N ILE A 377 -9.86 20.15 20.93
CA ILE A 377 -10.65 19.79 19.74
C ILE A 377 -11.66 18.73 20.19
N ALA A 378 -12.95 19.01 20.00
CA ALA A 378 -14.00 18.04 20.30
C ALA A 378 -13.95 16.91 19.28
N ALA A 379 -14.04 15.66 19.75
CA ALA A 379 -13.99 14.48 18.91
C ALA A 379 -14.86 13.39 19.54
N ASP A 380 -15.55 12.63 18.71
CA ASP A 380 -16.24 11.41 19.11
C ASP A 380 -15.34 10.18 18.86
N GLN A 381 -14.35 10.31 17.96
CA GLN A 381 -13.39 9.27 17.60
C GLN A 381 -12.01 9.88 17.28
N ILE A 382 -10.94 9.18 17.64
CA ILE A 382 -9.56 9.54 17.31
C ILE A 382 -8.90 8.38 16.57
N MET A 383 -8.25 8.67 15.44
CA MET A 383 -7.52 7.67 14.65
C MET A 383 -6.01 7.95 14.70
N LYS A 384 -5.23 6.97 15.17
CA LYS A 384 -3.77 7.04 15.22
C LYS A 384 -3.18 6.63 13.88
N ALA A 385 -2.48 7.55 13.21
CA ALA A 385 -1.77 7.34 11.95
C ALA A 385 -0.31 7.82 12.07
N ILE A 386 0.34 7.45 13.19
CA ILE A 386 1.68 7.91 13.58
C ILE A 386 2.81 6.93 13.20
N GLY A 387 2.57 6.09 12.20
CA GLY A 387 3.52 5.14 11.64
C GLY A 387 3.40 3.72 12.20
N GLN A 388 3.96 2.79 11.45
CA GLN A 388 4.03 1.37 11.77
C GLN A 388 5.46 0.96 12.15
N SER A 389 5.59 -0.13 12.89
CA SER A 389 6.87 -0.66 13.37
C SER A 389 7.07 -2.11 12.95
N PHE A 390 8.32 -2.52 12.82
CA PHE A 390 8.65 -3.90 12.54
C PHE A 390 8.53 -4.76 13.80
N LEU A 391 7.99 -5.98 13.66
CA LEU A 391 7.90 -6.95 14.75
C LEU A 391 8.88 -8.10 14.49
N ALA A 392 9.95 -8.15 15.28
CA ALA A 392 11.09 -9.05 15.05
C ALA A 392 10.93 -10.47 15.64
N SER A 393 9.72 -11.04 15.63
CA SER A 393 9.47 -12.36 16.22
C SER A 393 9.93 -13.51 15.32
N GLY A 394 10.53 -14.56 15.89
CA GLY A 394 10.90 -15.78 15.18
C GLY A 394 12.09 -15.66 14.21
N LEU A 395 12.81 -14.54 14.20
CA LEU A 395 13.89 -14.23 13.26
C LEU A 395 15.28 -14.73 13.67
N GLY A 396 15.44 -15.21 14.91
CA GLY A 396 16.72 -15.71 15.41
C GLY A 396 17.80 -14.61 15.46
N ALA A 397 18.98 -14.90 14.88
CA ALA A 397 20.18 -14.06 14.96
C ALA A 397 20.38 -13.13 13.74
N LEU A 398 19.30 -12.74 13.05
CA LEU A 398 19.38 -11.78 11.96
C LEU A 398 19.90 -10.42 12.45
N THR A 399 20.81 -9.83 11.69
CA THR A 399 21.29 -8.47 11.95
C THR A 399 20.18 -7.48 11.65
N MET A 400 19.93 -6.60 12.61
CA MET A 400 18.95 -5.52 12.50
C MET A 400 19.67 -4.18 12.40
N GLU A 401 19.17 -3.29 11.55
CA GLU A 401 19.64 -1.92 11.44
C GLU A 401 18.43 -0.98 11.56
N ARG A 402 18.50 -0.02 12.51
CA ARG A 402 17.44 0.97 12.77
C ARG A 402 16.05 0.34 12.96
N GLY A 403 15.99 -0.84 13.57
CA GLY A 403 14.74 -1.56 13.85
C GLY A 403 14.16 -2.36 12.67
N LYS A 404 14.85 -2.41 11.52
CA LYS A 404 14.47 -3.21 10.34
C LYS A 404 15.56 -4.25 10.01
N ILE A 405 15.28 -5.21 9.13
CA ILE A 405 16.26 -6.24 8.74
C ILE A 405 17.36 -5.57 7.89
N ALA A 406 18.63 -5.81 8.25
CA ALA A 406 19.76 -5.35 7.46
C ALA A 406 19.98 -6.25 6.24
N VAL A 407 20.14 -5.64 5.07
CA VAL A 407 20.36 -6.34 3.80
C VAL A 407 21.45 -5.67 2.96
N ASP A 408 22.10 -6.44 2.09
CA ASP A 408 22.96 -5.90 1.03
C ASP A 408 22.17 -5.41 -0.19
N ALA A 409 22.88 -4.95 -1.23
CA ALA A 409 22.27 -4.43 -2.46
C ALA A 409 21.48 -5.47 -3.27
N GLU A 410 21.68 -6.76 -3.02
CA GLU A 410 20.93 -7.85 -3.63
C GLU A 410 19.81 -8.39 -2.72
N GLY A 411 19.59 -7.77 -1.55
CA GLY A 411 18.59 -8.17 -0.57
C GLY A 411 19.05 -9.32 0.34
N ARG A 412 20.33 -9.72 0.33
CA ARG A 412 20.84 -10.80 1.21
C ARG A 412 20.95 -10.32 2.64
N THR A 413 20.53 -11.16 3.57
CA THR A 413 20.64 -10.89 5.00
C THR A 413 21.98 -11.37 5.57
N SER A 414 22.18 -11.22 6.88
CA SER A 414 23.32 -11.80 7.61
C SER A 414 23.30 -13.33 7.72
N VAL A 415 22.20 -13.99 7.33
CA VAL A 415 22.02 -15.44 7.39
C VAL A 415 22.09 -16.02 5.98
N GLU A 416 22.87 -17.08 5.81
CA GLU A 416 23.03 -17.76 4.53
C GLU A 416 21.68 -18.28 4.01
N ARG A 417 21.45 -18.17 2.70
CA ARG A 417 20.22 -18.60 2.02
C ARG A 417 18.95 -17.85 2.48
N VAL A 418 19.10 -16.69 3.13
CA VAL A 418 17.99 -15.83 3.56
C VAL A 418 18.14 -14.43 2.96
N TRP A 419 17.09 -13.99 2.28
CA TRP A 419 16.92 -12.65 1.72
C TRP A 419 15.76 -11.92 2.40
N ALA A 420 15.72 -10.59 2.30
CA ALA A 420 14.59 -9.78 2.75
C ALA A 420 14.33 -8.59 1.82
N GLY A 421 13.10 -8.11 1.78
CA GLY A 421 12.68 -6.96 0.97
C GLY A 421 11.27 -6.47 1.29
N GLY A 422 10.89 -5.32 0.76
CA GLY A 422 9.71 -4.56 1.17
C GLY A 422 9.94 -3.80 2.47
N ASP A 423 8.86 -3.30 3.08
CA ASP A 423 8.94 -2.35 4.20
C ASP A 423 9.65 -2.89 5.45
N CYS A 424 9.89 -4.21 5.54
CA CYS A 424 10.67 -4.82 6.63
C CYS A 424 12.20 -4.60 6.52
N VAL A 425 12.70 -3.98 5.44
CA VAL A 425 14.11 -3.56 5.31
C VAL A 425 14.27 -2.05 5.37
N GLY A 426 15.48 -1.59 5.73
CA GLY A 426 15.80 -0.16 5.83
C GLY A 426 16.14 0.56 4.52
N VAL A 427 16.05 -0.13 3.38
CA VAL A 427 16.44 0.38 2.05
C VAL A 427 15.20 0.74 1.26
N GLY A 428 15.23 1.86 0.55
CA GLY A 428 14.13 2.35 -0.28
C GLY A 428 13.04 3.06 0.51
N GLU A 429 12.01 3.48 -0.21
CA GLU A 429 10.81 4.13 0.36
C GLU A 429 9.73 3.07 0.66
N ASP A 430 8.92 3.31 1.69
CA ASP A 430 7.78 2.45 2.06
C ASP A 430 6.61 2.63 1.06
N LEU A 431 6.85 2.28 -0.21
CA LEU A 431 5.90 2.36 -1.33
C LEU A 431 5.70 0.98 -1.97
N THR A 432 4.48 0.71 -2.46
CA THR A 432 4.15 -0.55 -3.15
C THR A 432 5.13 -0.87 -4.28
N VAL A 433 5.47 0.13 -5.13
CA VAL A 433 6.38 -0.06 -6.25
C VAL A 433 7.82 -0.38 -5.82
N SER A 434 8.28 0.18 -4.70
CA SER A 434 9.59 -0.13 -4.10
C SER A 434 9.64 -1.56 -3.60
N ALA A 435 8.58 -2.01 -2.92
CA ALA A 435 8.45 -3.39 -2.46
C ALA A 435 8.44 -4.39 -3.64
N VAL A 436 7.74 -4.07 -4.73
CA VAL A 436 7.74 -4.89 -5.95
C VAL A 436 9.14 -5.01 -6.54
N ALA A 437 9.86 -3.89 -6.68
CA ALA A 437 11.22 -3.89 -7.20
C ALA A 437 12.15 -4.76 -6.34
N GLN A 438 12.11 -4.59 -5.02
CA GLN A 438 12.95 -5.37 -4.10
C GLN A 438 12.61 -6.87 -4.13
N GLY A 439 11.33 -7.24 -4.22
CA GLY A 439 10.92 -8.63 -4.38
C GLY A 439 11.43 -9.26 -5.68
N ARG A 440 11.28 -8.53 -6.80
CA ARG A 440 11.80 -8.94 -8.11
C ARG A 440 13.32 -9.13 -8.08
N ASP A 441 14.05 -8.17 -7.54
CA ASP A 441 15.52 -8.15 -7.58
C ASP A 441 16.12 -9.21 -6.64
N ALA A 442 15.51 -9.40 -5.46
CA ALA A 442 15.88 -10.49 -4.55
C ALA A 442 15.63 -11.87 -5.19
N ALA A 443 14.51 -12.05 -5.90
CA ALA A 443 14.24 -13.28 -6.63
C ALA A 443 15.29 -13.60 -7.70
N GLU A 444 15.81 -12.59 -8.40
CA GLU A 444 16.92 -12.78 -9.34
C GLU A 444 18.22 -13.18 -8.62
N SER A 445 18.51 -12.62 -7.43
CA SER A 445 19.66 -13.05 -6.61
C SER A 445 19.50 -14.50 -6.13
N ILE A 446 18.32 -14.88 -5.64
CA ILE A 446 18.00 -16.25 -5.23
C ILE A 446 18.19 -17.22 -6.41
N ASN A 447 17.63 -16.90 -7.58
CA ASN A 447 17.76 -17.74 -8.78
C ASN A 447 19.23 -17.95 -9.16
N ARG A 448 20.06 -16.90 -9.17
CA ARG A 448 21.51 -17.04 -9.45
C ARG A 448 22.20 -18.02 -8.49
N VAL A 449 21.89 -17.94 -7.19
CA VAL A 449 22.48 -18.82 -6.18
C VAL A 449 21.99 -20.27 -6.35
N LEU A 450 20.69 -20.46 -6.59
CA LEU A 450 20.11 -21.80 -6.74
C LEU A 450 20.52 -22.47 -8.06
N ALA A 451 20.64 -21.71 -9.14
CA ALA A 451 21.08 -22.20 -10.45
C ALA A 451 22.55 -22.62 -10.45
N ALA A 452 23.42 -21.91 -9.72
CA ALA A 452 24.83 -22.30 -9.56
C ALA A 452 25.00 -23.66 -8.85
N GLY A 453 24.01 -24.09 -8.07
CA GLY A 453 23.97 -25.41 -7.42
C GLY A 453 23.39 -26.54 -8.26
N ILE A 454 22.87 -26.26 -9.47
CA ILE A 454 22.32 -27.27 -10.39
C ILE A 454 23.47 -27.74 -11.29
N GLN A 455 24.13 -28.84 -10.95
CA GLN A 455 24.96 -29.54 -11.94
C GLN A 455 24.05 -30.07 -13.04
N PRO A 456 24.36 -29.83 -14.34
CA PRO A 456 23.63 -30.47 -15.41
C PRO A 456 23.78 -31.98 -15.22
N ALA A 457 22.65 -32.70 -15.20
CA ALA A 457 22.65 -34.14 -15.26
C ALA A 457 23.54 -34.54 -16.44
N THR A 458 24.68 -35.15 -16.14
CA THR A 458 25.56 -35.71 -17.15
C THR A 458 24.72 -36.76 -17.88
N ALA A 459 24.38 -36.48 -19.14
CA ALA A 459 23.81 -37.48 -20.02
C ALA A 459 24.86 -38.59 -20.14
N VAL A 460 24.68 -39.66 -19.36
CA VAL A 460 25.49 -40.87 -19.49
C VAL A 460 24.91 -41.65 -20.67
N ALA A 461 25.64 -41.53 -21.78
CA ALA A 461 25.69 -42.37 -22.99
C ALA A 461 24.38 -42.65 -23.75
#